data_AF-A0A963HPA8-F1
#
_entry.id   AF-A0A963HPA8-F1
#
_cell.length_a   1.000
_cell.length_b   1.000
_cell.length_c   1.000
_cell.angle_alpha   90.00
_cell.angle_beta   90.00
_cell.angle_gamma   90.00
#
_symmetry.space_group_name_H-M   'P 1'
#
loop_
_entity.id
_entity.type
_entity.pdbx_description
1 polymer ?
#
loop_
_entity_poly.entity_id
_entity_poly.type
_entity_poly.pdbx_seq_one_letter_code
_entity_poly.pdbx_strand_id
1 'polypeptide(L)' 'MESLETQSRKRKTKTTVTQDKIEQIKSTAQLQIDNSSKIESRIQVAAYFKAQLRGFTPGHELDDWLAAEKEVNQ' A
#
# COMPACT_ATOMS: atom_id res chain seq x y z
N MET A 1 -32.62 -47.06 7.29
CA MET A 1 -33.09 -45.81 6.67
C MET A 1 -33.29 -44.82 7.79
N GLU A 2 -32.29 -44.04 8.14
CA GLU A 2 -32.51 -42.83 8.94
C GLU A 2 -31.39 -41.84 8.59
N SER A 3 -31.77 -40.86 7.77
CA SER A 3 -30.90 -39.81 7.27
C SER A 3 -30.67 -38.80 8.39
N LEU A 4 -29.44 -38.69 8.88
CA LEU A 4 -29.03 -37.54 9.70
C LEU A 4 -28.41 -36.49 8.78
N GLU A 5 -29.30 -35.69 8.21
CA GLU A 5 -28.95 -34.52 7.40
C GLU A 5 -28.38 -33.43 8.32
N THR A 6 -27.05 -33.39 8.45
CA THR A 6 -26.33 -32.32 9.15
C THR A 6 -26.42 -31.03 8.36
N GLN A 7 -27.47 -30.26 8.64
CA GLN A 7 -27.65 -28.90 8.17
C GLN A 7 -26.66 -27.98 8.91
N SER A 8 -25.47 -27.81 8.32
CA SER A 8 -24.46 -26.87 8.84
C SER A 8 -24.94 -25.43 8.63
N ARG A 9 -25.42 -24.82 9.71
CA ARG A 9 -25.89 -23.43 9.77
C ARG A 9 -24.76 -22.48 9.39
N LYS A 10 -24.84 -21.89 8.19
CA LYS A 10 -24.00 -20.77 7.76
C LYS A 10 -24.21 -19.59 8.71
N ARG A 11 -23.25 -19.34 9.62
CA ARG A 11 -23.22 -18.13 10.45
C ARG A 11 -22.94 -16.94 9.53
N LYS A 12 -23.98 -16.16 9.22
CA LYS A 12 -23.87 -14.84 8.57
C LYS A 12 -23.64 -13.80 9.67
N THR A 13 -22.40 -13.40 9.91
CA THR A 13 -22.10 -12.19 10.68
C THR A 13 -22.40 -10.98 9.81
N LYS A 14 -23.61 -10.44 9.94
CA LYS A 14 -24.07 -9.24 9.25
C LYS A 14 -23.47 -8.01 9.94
N THR A 15 -22.24 -7.66 9.59
CA THR A 15 -21.66 -6.37 9.94
C THR A 15 -22.34 -5.30 9.08
N THR A 16 -23.38 -4.65 9.62
CA THR A 16 -24.06 -3.52 8.97
C THR A 16 -23.16 -2.29 9.04
N VAL A 17 -22.13 -2.25 8.20
CA VAL A 17 -21.49 -0.99 7.78
C VAL A 17 -22.36 -0.47 6.64
N THR A 18 -22.96 0.71 6.83
CA THR A 18 -23.74 1.43 5.82
C THR A 18 -22.93 1.57 4.53
N GLN A 19 -23.59 1.41 3.37
CA GLN A 19 -22.96 1.46 2.05
C GLN A 19 -22.14 2.75 1.84
N ASP A 20 -22.63 3.86 2.38
CA ASP A 20 -21.95 5.17 2.42
C ASP A 20 -20.57 5.12 3.11
N LYS A 21 -20.47 4.38 4.22
CA LYS A 21 -19.21 4.19 4.95
C LYS A 21 -18.23 3.30 4.18
N ILE A 22 -18.73 2.35 3.37
CA ILE A 22 -17.87 1.52 2.50
C ILE A 22 -17.29 2.37 1.36
N GLU A 23 -18.10 3.23 0.76
CA GLU A 23 -17.66 4.15 -0.31
C GLU A 23 -16.65 5.17 0.21
N GLN A 24 -16.87 5.71 1.41
CA GLN A 24 -15.93 6.60 2.07
C GLN A 24 -14.57 5.91 2.33
N ILE A 25 -14.56 4.68 2.85
CA ILE A 25 -13.33 3.91 3.08
C ILE A 25 -12.57 3.66 1.76
N LYS A 26 -13.29 3.32 0.68
CA LYS A 26 -12.67 3.12 -0.64
C LYS A 26 -12.05 4.40 -1.20
N SER A 27 -12.75 5.52 -1.07
CA SER A 27 -12.25 6.82 -1.55
C SER A 27 -11.02 7.28 -0.77
N THR A 28 -11.02 7.14 0.57
CA THR A 28 -9.85 7.43 1.40
C THR A 28 -8.67 6.53 1.07
N ALA A 29 -8.90 5.22 0.88
CA ALA A 29 -7.84 4.30 0.47
C ALA A 29 -7.25 4.67 -0.90
N GLN A 30 -8.08 5.04 -1.87
CA GLN A 30 -7.63 5.45 -3.20
C GLN A 30 -6.78 6.72 -3.15
N LEU A 31 -7.18 7.71 -2.37
CA LEU A 31 -6.41 8.94 -2.15
C LEU A 31 -5.07 8.66 -1.45
N GLN A 32 -5.03 7.75 -0.49
CA GLN A 32 -3.80 7.36 0.18
C GLN A 32 -2.82 6.65 -0.76
N ILE A 33 -3.34 5.80 -1.66
CA ILE A 33 -2.53 5.11 -2.68
C ILE A 33 -1.93 6.12 -3.67
N ASP A 34 -2.71 7.09 -4.14
CA ASP A 34 -2.24 8.11 -5.08
C ASP A 34 -1.12 8.97 -4.48
N ASN A 35 -1.30 9.40 -3.23
CA ASN A 35 -0.27 10.15 -2.50
C ASN A 35 1.00 9.31 -2.28
N SER A 36 0.86 8.04 -1.90
CA SER A 36 2.01 7.15 -1.69
C SER A 36 2.77 6.92 -2.99
N SER A 37 2.07 6.61 -4.09
CA SER A 37 2.66 6.44 -5.43
C SER A 37 3.43 7.69 -5.89
N LYS A 38 2.89 8.88 -5.61
CA LYS A 38 3.53 10.15 -5.96
C LYS A 38 4.79 10.42 -5.15
N ILE A 39 4.79 10.06 -3.86
CA ILE A 39 5.97 10.16 -2.99
C ILE A 39 7.02 9.14 -3.44
N GLU A 40 6.66 7.88 -3.64
CA GLU A 40 7.54 6.82 -4.13
C GLU A 40 8.20 7.18 -5.46
N SER A 41 7.44 7.72 -6.40
CA SER A 41 7.96 8.18 -7.70
C SER A 41 9.04 9.26 -7.53
N ARG A 42 8.86 10.20 -6.60
CA ARG A 42 9.85 11.24 -6.31
C ARG A 42 11.10 10.65 -5.67
N ILE A 43 10.93 9.73 -4.72
CA ILE A 43 12.04 9.04 -4.05
C ILE A 43 12.84 8.22 -5.06
N GLN A 44 12.17 7.49 -5.96
CA GLN A 44 12.81 6.70 -7.00
C GLN A 44 13.66 7.56 -7.94
N VAL A 45 13.12 8.69 -8.42
CA VAL A 45 13.85 9.62 -9.30
C VAL A 45 15.06 10.22 -8.58
N ALA A 46 14.90 10.66 -7.33
CA ALA A 46 16.00 11.21 -6.54
C ALA A 46 17.09 10.16 -6.25
N ALA A 47 16.71 8.93 -5.87
CA ALA A 47 17.64 7.83 -5.63
C ALA A 47 18.42 7.47 -6.92
N TYR A 48 17.74 7.46 -8.07
CA TYR A 48 18.38 7.22 -9.36
C TYR A 48 19.45 8.28 -9.67
N PHE A 49 19.16 9.57 -9.46
CA PHE A 49 20.16 10.62 -9.66
C PHE A 49 21.34 10.51 -8.69
N LYS A 50 21.08 10.16 -7.42
CA LYS A 50 22.16 9.93 -6.44
C LYS A 50 23.05 8.76 -6.83
N ALA A 51 22.45 7.64 -7.24
CA ALA A 51 23.18 6.50 -7.76
C ALA A 51 23.97 6.86 -9.03
N GLN A 52 23.39 7.64 -9.93
CA GLN A 52 24.05 8.13 -11.15
C GLN A 52 25.28 8.99 -10.84
N LEU A 53 25.20 9.90 -9.85
CA LEU A 53 26.34 10.71 -9.40
C LEU A 53 27.48 9.85 -8.84
N ARG A 54 27.15 8.70 -8.25
CA ARG A 54 28.11 7.70 -7.76
C ARG A 54 28.52 6.67 -8.82
N GLY A 55 28.03 6.78 -10.06
CA GLY A 55 28.31 5.83 -11.13
C GLY A 55 27.68 4.44 -10.93
N PHE A 56 26.54 4.35 -10.24
CA PHE A 56 25.82 3.10 -9.94
C PHE A 56 26.68 2.06 -9.22
N THR A 57 27.45 2.52 -8.23
CA THR A 57 28.27 1.63 -7.40
C THR A 57 27.37 0.69 -6.59
N PRO A 58 27.55 -0.64 -6.67
CA PRO A 58 26.74 -1.60 -5.94
C PRO A 58 26.98 -1.51 -4.43
N GLY A 59 25.94 -1.76 -3.63
CA GLY A 59 25.98 -1.70 -2.17
C GLY A 59 25.59 -0.35 -1.58
N HIS A 60 25.26 0.64 -2.42
CA HIS A 60 24.80 1.97 -2.00
C HIS A 60 23.35 2.26 -2.37
N GLU A 61 22.64 1.33 -3.00
CA GLU A 61 21.27 1.52 -3.48
C GLU A 61 20.31 1.87 -2.33
N LEU A 62 20.47 1.22 -1.19
CA LEU A 62 19.68 1.51 0.02
C LEU A 62 20.01 2.87 0.62
N ASP A 63 21.28 3.28 0.60
CA ASP A 63 21.71 4.57 1.13
C ASP A 63 21.17 5.72 0.26
N ASP A 64 21.24 5.56 -1.07
CA ASP A 64 20.69 6.51 -2.03
C ASP A 64 19.16 6.61 -1.91
N TRP A 65 18.46 5.49 -1.67
CA TRP A 65 17.01 5.48 -1.42
C TRP A 65 16.64 6.14 -0.09
N LEU A 66 17.34 5.85 1.00
CA LEU A 66 17.12 6.49 2.31
C LEU A 66 17.41 8.00 2.27
N ALA A 67 18.46 8.40 1.55
CA ALA A 67 18.78 9.82 1.35
C ALA A 67 17.68 10.53 0.54
N ALA A 68 17.15 9.86 -0.49
CA ALA A 68 16.03 10.38 -1.28
C ALA A 68 14.73 10.47 -0.47
N GLU A 69 14.41 9.48 0.37
CA GLU A 69 13.23 9.53 1.25
C GLU A 69 13.28 10.70 2.22
N LYS A 70 14.44 10.94 2.86
CA LYS A 70 14.65 12.09 3.73
C LYS A 70 14.44 13.42 3.04
N GLU A 71 14.85 13.53 1.77
CA GLU A 71 14.71 14.77 0.98
C GLU A 71 13.25 15.03 0.58
N VAL A 72 12.47 13.98 0.31
CA VAL A 72 11.05 14.10 -0.05
C VAL A 72 10.15 14.35 1.17
N ASN A 73 10.58 13.93 2.36
CA ASN A 73 9.84 14.08 3.62
C ASN A 73 10.25 15.32 4.45
N GLN A 74 11.18 16.16 3.97
CA GLN A 74 11.52 17.47 4.59
C GLN A 74 10.55 18.57 4.16
#